data_AF-A0A1G4AUR1-F1
#
_entry.id   AF-A0A1G4AUR1-F1
#
_cell.length_a   1.000
_cell.length_b   1.000
_cell.length_c   1.000
_cell.angle_alpha   90.00
_cell.angle_beta   90.00
_cell.angle_gamma   90.00
#
_symmetry.space_group_name_H-M   'P 1'
#
loop_
_entity.id
_entity.type
_entity.pdbx_description
1 polymer ?
#
loop_
_entity_poly.entity_id
_entity_poly.type
_entity_poly.pdbx_seq_one_letter_code
_entity_poly.pdbx_strand_id
1 'polypeptide(L)'
;MDIYRLSQDGRGLLGQLSLPGVLEARVILTGSRKVLIDLISQLEGSDAGEEVSENTDVDADSVPKHVVSADETKLDERLGSSEDQTNKEEPEESEEESDVEEQQRIKNFEKNSFRSPKFWFQWNGDVVSSTAPSIEQEKALPTSRETGRGYIVFSGNDCRSFKGTISCDSLGWKDVSLSGWKEVSMSERDVAFVWK
;
A
#
# COMPACT_ATOMS: atom_id res chain seq x y z
N MET A 1 4.13 12.76 12.04
CA MET A 1 3.13 11.80 11.49
C MET A 1 3.50 10.46 12.04
N ASP A 2 2.59 9.80 12.74
CA ASP A 2 2.82 8.48 13.29
C ASP A 2 2.12 7.38 12.48
N ILE A 3 2.65 6.16 12.53
CA ILE A 3 2.16 4.98 11.81
C ILE A 3 2.07 3.82 12.81
N TYR A 4 0.85 3.47 13.19
CA TYR A 4 0.58 2.51 14.25
C TYR A 4 0.70 1.06 13.78
N ARG A 5 0.04 0.74 12.66
CA ARG A 5 -0.11 -0.65 12.18
C ARG A 5 -0.46 -0.72 10.69
N LEU A 6 -0.44 -1.94 10.15
CA LEU A 6 -1.03 -2.25 8.85
C LEU A 6 -2.55 -2.36 8.95
N SER A 7 -3.24 -2.22 7.82
CA SER A 7 -4.63 -2.67 7.66
C SER A 7 -4.73 -4.20 7.82
N GLN A 8 -5.95 -4.71 8.09
CA GLN A 8 -6.17 -6.15 8.32
C GLN A 8 -5.73 -7.03 7.13
N ASP A 9 -5.81 -6.51 5.92
CA ASP A 9 -5.39 -7.16 4.68
C ASP A 9 -3.91 -6.93 4.32
N GLY A 10 -3.16 -6.19 5.14
CA GLY A 10 -1.75 -5.84 4.92
C GLY A 10 -1.48 -4.86 3.76
N ARG A 11 -2.50 -4.35 3.05
CA ARG A 11 -2.32 -3.53 1.83
C ARG A 11 -2.16 -2.03 2.09
N GLY A 12 -2.40 -1.56 3.32
CA GLY A 12 -2.27 -0.16 3.72
C GLY A 12 -1.64 0.01 5.10
N LEU A 13 -1.18 1.23 5.38
CA LEU A 13 -0.67 1.68 6.66
C LEU A 13 -1.69 2.60 7.32
N LEU A 14 -1.93 2.41 8.61
CA LEU A 14 -2.88 3.17 9.43
C LEU A 14 -2.11 4.01 10.45
N GLY A 15 -2.45 5.29 10.57
CA GLY A 15 -1.68 6.23 11.39
C GLY A 15 -2.39 7.55 11.72
N GLN A 16 -1.62 8.53 12.15
CA GLN A 16 -2.08 9.89 12.45
C GLN A 16 -1.17 10.95 11.81
N LEU A 17 -1.81 11.93 11.17
CA LEU A 17 -1.18 13.15 10.68
C LEU A 17 -1.56 14.30 11.63
N SER A 18 -0.55 15.03 12.11
CA SER A 18 -0.72 16.25 12.90
C SER A 18 0.02 17.38 12.19
N LEU A 19 -0.69 18.49 11.97
CA LEU A 19 -0.15 19.79 11.55
C LEU A 19 -0.45 20.76 12.70
N PRO A 20 0.55 21.13 13.54
CA PRO A 20 0.31 21.88 14.76
C PRO A 20 -0.52 23.15 14.57
N GLY A 21 -1.62 23.25 15.33
CA GLY A 21 -2.55 24.39 15.28
C GLY A 21 -3.47 24.44 14.05
N VAL A 22 -3.45 23.44 13.16
CA VAL A 22 -4.24 23.43 11.92
C VAL A 22 -5.05 22.15 11.71
N LEU A 23 -4.44 20.97 11.87
CA LEU A 23 -5.06 19.68 11.54
C LEU A 23 -4.62 18.59 12.51
N GLU A 24 -5.57 17.83 13.03
CA GLU A 24 -5.32 16.54 13.68
C GLU A 24 -6.20 15.46 13.04
N ALA A 25 -5.58 14.49 12.36
CA ALA A 25 -6.31 13.56 11.49
C ALA A 25 -5.79 12.13 11.52
N ARG A 26 -6.71 11.18 11.43
CA ARG A 26 -6.43 9.78 11.10
C ARG A 26 -6.08 9.69 9.62
N VAL A 27 -5.12 8.84 9.26
CA VAL A 27 -4.63 8.70 7.89
C VAL A 27 -4.48 7.25 7.48
N ILE A 28 -4.91 6.94 6.25
CA ILE A 28 -4.71 5.66 5.58
C ILE A 28 -3.75 5.90 4.41
N LEU A 29 -2.60 5.22 4.40
CA LEU A 29 -1.58 5.32 3.34
C LEU A 29 -1.46 4.02 2.56
N THR A 30 -1.33 4.08 1.24
CA THR A 30 -1.21 2.90 0.36
C THR A 30 -0.29 3.16 -0.83
N GLY A 31 0.28 2.11 -1.41
CA GLY A 31 1.12 2.23 -2.61
C GLY A 31 0.37 2.60 -3.89
N SER A 32 -0.96 2.50 -3.94
CA SER A 32 -1.75 2.78 -5.15
C SER A 32 -3.12 3.40 -4.86
N ARG A 33 -3.56 4.32 -5.71
CA ARG A 33 -4.88 4.97 -5.56
C ARG A 33 -6.06 3.99 -5.56
N LYS A 34 -5.96 2.86 -6.28
CA LYS A 34 -6.99 1.82 -6.28
C LYS A 34 -7.11 1.18 -4.89
N VAL A 35 -6.00 0.70 -4.34
CA VAL A 35 -5.96 0.12 -2.99
C VAL A 35 -6.42 1.13 -1.93
N LEU A 36 -6.09 2.43 -2.07
CA LEU A 36 -6.62 3.47 -1.20
C LEU A 36 -8.15 3.51 -1.21
N ILE A 37 -8.75 3.62 -2.39
CA ILE A 37 -10.22 3.68 -2.55
C ILE A 37 -10.87 2.40 -2.00
N ASP A 38 -10.35 1.23 -2.38
CA ASP A 38 -10.86 -0.07 -1.94
C ASP A 38 -10.83 -0.19 -0.40
N LEU A 39 -9.75 0.26 0.26
CA LEU A 39 -9.62 0.24 1.73
C LEU A 39 -10.55 1.24 2.42
N ILE A 40 -10.70 2.46 1.90
CA ILE A 40 -11.61 3.45 2.48
C ILE A 40 -13.04 2.92 2.47
N SER A 41 -13.50 2.37 1.35
CA SER A 41 -14.83 1.76 1.25
C SER A 41 -15.05 0.61 2.22
N GLN A 42 -14.01 -0.17 2.55
CA GLN A 42 -14.08 -1.21 3.57
C GLN A 42 -14.21 -0.64 4.99
N LEU A 43 -13.45 0.41 5.34
CA LEU A 43 -13.52 1.03 6.66
C LEU A 43 -14.79 1.87 6.87
N GLU A 44 -15.35 2.46 5.82
CA GLU A 44 -16.64 3.15 5.86
C GLU A 44 -17.82 2.16 5.88
N GLY A 45 -17.74 1.08 5.10
CA GLY A 45 -18.77 0.03 5.06
C GLY A 45 -18.84 -0.84 6.33
N SER A 46 -17.71 -1.07 7.01
CA SER A 46 -17.64 -1.89 8.23
C SER A 46 -18.25 -1.24 9.48
N ASP A 47 -18.68 0.03 9.41
CA ASP A 47 -19.36 0.74 10.50
C ASP A 47 -20.87 0.88 10.26
N ALA A 48 -21.37 0.47 9.08
CA ALA A 48 -22.77 0.15 8.88
C ALA A 48 -23.02 -1.27 9.42
N GLY A 49 -24.03 -1.42 10.27
CA GLY A 49 -24.37 -2.73 10.87
C GLY A 49 -24.72 -3.79 9.83
N GLU A 50 -24.61 -5.06 10.22
CA GLU A 50 -24.92 -6.23 9.39
C GLU A 50 -26.39 -6.24 8.91
N GLU A 51 -26.65 -5.60 7.77
CA GLU A 51 -27.85 -5.85 6.98
C GLU A 51 -27.61 -7.10 6.13
N VAL A 52 -27.96 -8.26 6.69
CA VAL A 52 -27.84 -9.57 6.05
C VAL A 52 -28.72 -9.61 4.80
N SER A 53 -28.12 -9.44 3.61
CA SER A 53 -28.77 -9.80 2.35
C SER A 53 -28.79 -11.33 2.22
N GLU A 54 -29.88 -11.90 2.68
CA GLU A 54 -30.22 -13.32 2.59
C GLU A 54 -30.38 -13.75 1.10
N ASN A 55 -30.02 -15.01 0.80
CA ASN A 55 -30.05 -15.54 -0.57
C ASN A 55 -31.50 -15.81 -1.04
N THR A 56 -31.74 -15.73 -2.35
CA THR A 56 -32.77 -16.56 -3.02
C THR A 56 -32.32 -17.00 -4.41
N ASP A 57 -32.46 -18.30 -4.67
CA ASP A 57 -32.25 -19.05 -5.91
C ASP A 57 -33.26 -18.64 -7.03
N VAL A 58 -33.27 -19.08 -8.29
CA VAL A 58 -32.91 -20.36 -8.99
C VAL A 58 -32.29 -20.04 -10.39
N ASP A 59 -31.97 -20.93 -11.36
CA ASP A 59 -32.35 -22.33 -11.65
C ASP A 59 -31.30 -23.03 -12.58
N ALA A 60 -31.62 -24.24 -13.06
CA ALA A 60 -30.88 -25.13 -13.97
C ALA A 60 -30.79 -24.63 -15.44
N ASP A 61 -29.96 -25.16 -16.36
CA ASP A 61 -29.74 -26.60 -16.65
C ASP A 61 -28.61 -26.89 -17.69
N SER A 62 -28.22 -28.18 -17.78
CA SER A 62 -27.65 -28.89 -18.94
C SER A 62 -26.22 -28.59 -19.49
N VAL A 63 -25.31 -29.53 -19.15
CA VAL A 63 -24.19 -30.05 -19.97
C VAL A 63 -24.67 -31.44 -20.49
N PRO A 64 -24.30 -32.06 -21.66
CA PRO A 64 -23.01 -31.98 -22.38
C PRO A 64 -23.05 -32.12 -23.94
N LYS A 65 -21.89 -31.98 -24.63
CA LYS A 65 -21.23 -33.07 -25.44
C LYS A 65 -20.16 -32.62 -26.45
N HIS A 66 -19.03 -33.28 -26.32
CA HIS A 66 -17.94 -33.57 -27.26
C HIS A 66 -18.36 -34.01 -28.68
N VAL A 67 -17.79 -33.41 -29.73
CA VAL A 67 -17.59 -34.05 -31.06
C VAL A 67 -16.21 -33.68 -31.62
N VAL A 68 -15.58 -34.66 -32.27
CA VAL A 68 -14.22 -34.67 -32.81
C VAL A 68 -14.10 -34.07 -34.21
N SER A 69 -12.86 -33.74 -34.61
CA SER A 69 -12.42 -33.90 -36.00
C SER A 69 -10.94 -34.34 -36.03
N ALA A 70 -10.67 -35.47 -36.67
CA ALA A 70 -9.37 -35.73 -37.33
C ALA A 70 -9.32 -34.87 -38.63
N ASP A 71 -8.32 -34.79 -39.50
CA ASP A 71 -7.15 -35.62 -39.85
C ASP A 71 -6.01 -34.65 -40.30
N GLU A 72 -4.79 -35.05 -40.71
CA GLU A 72 -4.28 -36.36 -41.16
C GLU A 72 -2.81 -36.56 -40.71
N THR A 73 -2.19 -37.65 -41.15
CA THR A 73 -0.83 -38.09 -40.82
C THR A 73 0.29 -37.44 -41.65
N LYS A 74 1.53 -37.46 -41.13
CA LYS A 74 2.60 -38.24 -41.80
C LYS A 74 3.73 -38.65 -40.85
N LEU A 75 4.13 -39.91 -40.98
CA LEU A 75 5.15 -40.61 -40.20
C LEU A 75 6.44 -40.73 -41.01
N ASP A 76 7.60 -40.57 -40.36
CA ASP A 76 8.79 -41.37 -40.69
C ASP A 76 9.69 -41.51 -39.45
N GLU A 77 10.16 -42.74 -39.20
CA GLU A 77 11.05 -43.08 -38.08
C GLU A 77 12.47 -43.27 -38.61
N ARG A 78 13.49 -42.87 -37.85
CA ARG A 78 14.80 -43.56 -37.95
C ARG A 78 15.62 -43.49 -36.67
N LEU A 79 15.85 -44.68 -36.11
CA LEU A 79 16.66 -44.97 -34.94
C LEU A 79 18.16 -44.78 -35.24
N GLY A 80 18.93 -44.39 -34.22
CA GLY A 80 20.39 -44.34 -34.26
C GLY A 80 20.99 -44.20 -32.85
N SER A 81 21.33 -45.34 -32.23
CA SER A 81 21.98 -45.38 -30.91
C SER A 81 23.47 -45.08 -31.00
N SER A 82 24.04 -44.41 -30.00
CA SER A 82 25.46 -44.47 -29.63
C SER A 82 25.66 -43.95 -28.20
N GLU A 83 26.54 -44.62 -27.46
CA GLU A 83 26.77 -44.42 -26.03
C GLU A 83 27.94 -43.44 -25.75
N ASP A 84 28.04 -43.03 -24.48
CA ASP A 84 29.27 -43.02 -23.66
C ASP A 84 29.75 -41.67 -23.07
N GLN A 85 30.37 -41.82 -21.90
CA GLN A 85 31.25 -40.90 -21.15
C GLN A 85 30.59 -39.79 -20.29
N THR A 86 30.27 -40.24 -19.08
CA THR A 86 30.34 -39.44 -17.86
C THR A 86 31.60 -38.58 -17.78
N ASN A 87 31.43 -37.27 -17.55
CA ASN A 87 32.42 -36.49 -16.82
C ASN A 87 31.68 -35.64 -15.77
N LYS A 88 31.68 -36.11 -14.51
CA LYS A 88 31.31 -35.30 -13.35
C LYS A 88 32.55 -34.52 -12.94
N GLU A 89 32.81 -33.41 -13.62
CA GLU A 89 33.60 -32.34 -13.03
C GLU A 89 32.71 -31.65 -11.99
N GLU A 90 33.01 -31.86 -10.71
CA GLU A 90 32.51 -30.96 -9.68
C GLU A 90 33.19 -29.60 -9.95
N PRO A 91 32.43 -28.51 -10.15
CA PRO A 91 33.05 -27.21 -10.31
C PRO A 91 33.73 -26.87 -8.97
N GLU A 92 35.05 -26.70 -8.99
CA GLU A 92 35.70 -26.04 -7.86
C GLU A 92 35.15 -24.62 -7.78
N GLU A 93 34.35 -24.36 -6.74
CA GLU A 93 33.77 -23.04 -6.45
C GLU A 93 34.91 -22.04 -6.23
N SER A 94 35.38 -21.43 -7.32
CA SER A 94 36.44 -20.44 -7.25
C SER A 94 35.97 -19.25 -6.42
N GLU A 95 36.81 -18.76 -5.52
CA GLU A 95 36.48 -17.65 -4.63
C GLU A 95 35.98 -16.41 -5.41
N GLU A 96 36.45 -16.25 -6.66
CA GLU A 96 36.03 -15.21 -7.60
C GLU A 96 34.55 -15.26 -8.01
N GLU A 97 33.95 -16.45 -8.18
CA GLU A 97 32.51 -16.55 -8.51
C GLU A 97 31.63 -16.14 -7.32
N SER A 98 32.04 -16.49 -6.11
CA SER A 98 31.34 -16.09 -4.88
C SER A 98 31.34 -14.57 -4.69
N ASP A 99 32.45 -13.90 -5.02
CA ASP A 99 32.62 -12.45 -4.91
C ASP A 99 31.79 -11.71 -5.99
N VAL A 100 31.68 -12.28 -7.20
CA VAL A 100 30.78 -11.75 -8.25
C VAL A 100 29.31 -11.86 -7.81
N GLU A 101 28.89 -13.01 -7.26
CA GLU A 101 27.54 -13.17 -6.71
C GLU A 101 27.26 -12.20 -5.55
N GLU A 102 28.19 -12.07 -4.60
CA GLU A 102 28.02 -11.15 -3.47
C GLU A 102 27.93 -9.70 -3.93
N GLN A 103 28.83 -9.26 -4.82
CA GLN A 103 28.74 -7.93 -5.43
C GLN A 103 27.43 -7.73 -6.20
N GLN A 104 26.89 -8.76 -6.84
CA GLN A 104 25.63 -8.68 -7.58
C GLN A 104 24.42 -8.64 -6.64
N ARG A 105 24.46 -9.37 -5.51
CA ARG A 105 23.51 -9.26 -4.39
C ARG A 105 23.55 -7.85 -3.78
N ILE A 106 24.73 -7.28 -3.53
CA ILE A 106 24.91 -5.89 -3.03
C ILE A 106 24.38 -4.87 -4.04
N LYS A 107 24.78 -4.94 -5.33
CA LYS A 107 24.29 -4.03 -6.40
C LYS A 107 22.77 -4.13 -6.56
N ASN A 108 22.18 -5.32 -6.41
CA ASN A 108 20.74 -5.51 -6.42
C ASN A 108 20.08 -4.94 -5.16
N PHE A 109 20.70 -5.12 -3.98
CA PHE A 109 20.24 -4.55 -2.72
C PHE A 109 20.24 -3.02 -2.78
N GLU A 110 21.33 -2.37 -3.21
CA GLU A 110 21.44 -0.92 -3.40
C GLU A 110 20.36 -0.38 -4.36
N LYS A 111 20.18 -1.02 -5.52
CA LYS A 111 19.09 -0.70 -6.48
C LYS A 111 17.70 -0.84 -5.87
N ASN A 112 17.53 -1.70 -4.87
CA ASN A 112 16.30 -1.86 -4.09
C ASN A 112 16.20 -0.88 -2.89
N SER A 113 17.34 -0.41 -2.39
CA SER A 113 17.48 0.38 -1.15
C SER A 113 17.17 1.86 -1.38
N PHE A 114 17.56 2.42 -2.53
CA PHE A 114 17.26 3.82 -2.91
C PHE A 114 15.79 4.06 -3.33
N ARG A 115 14.84 3.33 -2.74
CA ARG A 115 13.43 3.61 -2.92
C ARG A 115 13.08 4.78 -2.01
N SER A 116 12.63 5.88 -2.62
CA SER A 116 11.86 6.92 -1.94
C SER A 116 10.38 6.54 -2.07
N PRO A 117 9.81 5.71 -1.17
CA PRO A 117 8.51 5.10 -1.40
C PRO A 117 7.41 6.16 -1.41
N LYS A 118 6.63 6.15 -2.48
CA LYS A 118 5.47 7.03 -2.66
C LYS A 118 4.21 6.34 -2.16
N PHE A 119 3.49 7.01 -1.28
CA PHE A 119 2.18 6.58 -0.79
C PHE A 119 1.11 7.60 -1.16
N TRP A 120 -0.04 7.12 -1.62
CA TRP A 120 -1.29 7.89 -1.69
C TRP A 120 -1.99 7.79 -0.35
N PHE A 121 -2.59 8.89 0.10
CA PHE A 121 -3.35 8.88 1.36
C PHE A 121 -4.67 9.62 1.28
N GLN A 122 -5.61 9.19 2.11
CA GLN A 122 -6.76 9.98 2.55
C GLN A 122 -6.62 10.20 4.05
N TRP A 123 -7.00 11.39 4.49
CA TRP A 123 -7.05 11.77 5.90
C TRP A 123 -8.50 12.13 6.28
N ASN A 124 -8.85 11.91 7.54
CA ASN A 124 -10.12 12.31 8.15
C ASN A 124 -9.82 12.82 9.57
N GLY A 125 -10.27 14.02 9.91
CA GLY A 125 -9.93 14.66 11.18
C GLY A 125 -10.47 16.06 11.40
N ASP A 126 -10.04 16.67 12.49
CA ASP A 126 -10.44 18.00 12.93
C ASP A 126 -9.53 19.08 12.36
N VAL A 127 -10.13 20.04 11.66
CA VAL A 127 -9.48 21.22 11.07
C VAL A 127 -9.81 22.45 11.91
N VAL A 128 -8.79 23.21 12.29
CA VAL A 128 -8.97 24.47 13.05
C VAL A 128 -9.36 25.61 12.10
N SER A 129 -10.60 26.08 12.19
CA SER A 129 -11.09 27.18 11.37
C SER A 129 -10.69 28.54 11.95
N SER A 130 -9.85 29.29 11.22
CA SER A 130 -9.32 30.60 11.63
C SER A 130 -10.31 31.78 11.54
N THR A 131 -11.60 31.53 11.31
CA THR A 131 -12.62 32.55 10.97
C THR A 131 -13.35 33.18 12.16
N ALA A 132 -12.95 32.89 13.41
CA ALA A 132 -13.51 33.53 14.59
C ALA A 132 -12.90 34.94 14.83
N PRO A 133 -13.70 36.02 14.90
CA PRO A 133 -13.20 37.33 15.31
C PRO A 133 -12.92 37.36 16.82
N SER A 134 -11.82 38.01 17.21
CA SER A 134 -11.34 38.06 18.59
C SER A 134 -12.31 38.75 19.56
N ILE A 135 -12.82 38.01 20.55
CA ILE A 135 -13.10 38.52 21.90
C ILE A 135 -12.66 37.46 22.92
N GLU A 136 -12.05 37.93 24.00
CA GLU A 136 -11.47 37.17 25.11
C GLU A 136 -12.41 36.08 25.69
N GLN A 137 -12.02 34.81 25.56
CA GLN A 137 -12.37 33.71 26.47
C GLN A 137 -11.55 32.47 26.13
N GLU A 138 -11.29 31.61 27.13
CA GLU A 138 -10.60 30.31 27.00
C GLU A 138 -11.48 29.24 26.32
N LYS A 139 -12.10 29.62 25.20
CA LYS A 139 -13.04 28.80 24.45
C LYS A 139 -12.28 28.12 23.32
N ALA A 140 -12.39 26.80 23.23
CA ALA A 140 -11.76 26.01 22.17
C ALA A 140 -12.04 26.61 20.79
N LEU A 141 -11.00 26.69 19.94
CA LEU A 141 -11.16 27.14 18.56
C LEU A 141 -12.22 26.28 17.85
N PRO A 142 -13.03 26.86 16.96
CA PRO A 142 -14.01 26.09 16.21
C PRO A 142 -13.30 25.10 15.29
N THR A 143 -13.47 23.81 15.57
CA THR A 143 -13.01 22.73 14.69
C THR A 143 -14.13 22.28 13.76
N SER A 144 -13.79 22.07 12.48
CA SER A 144 -14.64 21.39 11.50
C SER A 144 -14.05 20.01 11.20
N ARG A 145 -14.90 18.99 11.22
CA ARG A 145 -14.50 17.65 10.83
C ARG A 145 -14.50 17.53 9.31
N GLU A 146 -13.35 17.17 8.74
CA GLU A 146 -13.14 17.13 7.29
C GLU A 146 -12.36 15.90 6.83
N THR A 147 -12.40 15.67 5.52
CA THR A 147 -11.63 14.65 4.82
C THR A 147 -10.92 15.28 3.64
N GLY A 148 -9.75 14.76 3.31
CA GLY A 148 -8.99 15.21 2.15
C GLY A 148 -7.96 14.19 1.69
N ARG A 149 -7.34 14.45 0.55
CA ARG A 149 -6.40 13.51 -0.10
C ARG A 149 -5.05 14.14 -0.37
N GLY A 150 -4.06 13.28 -0.55
CA GLY A 150 -2.71 13.68 -0.86
C GLY A 150 -1.82 12.53 -1.29
N TYR A 151 -0.53 12.82 -1.39
CA TYR A 151 0.51 11.80 -1.44
C TYR A 151 1.71 12.24 -0.62
N ILE A 152 2.47 11.29 -0.10
CA ILE A 152 3.80 11.52 0.47
C ILE A 152 4.83 10.66 -0.24
N VAL A 153 6.08 11.11 -0.20
CA VAL A 153 7.27 10.42 -0.68
C VAL A 153 8.27 10.48 0.47
N PHE A 154 8.60 9.34 1.06
CA PHE A 154 9.64 9.28 2.07
C PHE A 154 11.02 9.48 1.43
N SER A 155 11.91 10.14 2.15
CA SER A 155 13.30 10.38 1.73
C SER A 155 14.24 9.46 2.49
N GLY A 156 15.15 8.81 1.78
CA GLY A 156 16.13 7.89 2.35
C GLY A 156 15.55 6.54 2.79
N ASN A 157 16.45 5.61 3.07
CA ASN A 157 16.12 4.20 3.31
C ASN A 157 15.47 4.00 4.70
N ASP A 158 15.66 4.95 5.62
CA ASP A 158 15.11 4.93 6.98
C ASP A 158 13.67 5.46 7.08
N CYS A 159 13.14 6.04 5.99
CA CYS A 159 11.81 6.66 5.91
C CYS A 159 11.53 7.67 7.04
N ARG A 160 12.55 8.38 7.56
CA ARG A 160 12.38 9.33 8.68
C ARG A 160 11.74 10.65 8.29
N SER A 161 11.92 11.11 7.06
CA SER A 161 11.35 12.36 6.56
C SER A 161 10.56 12.14 5.28
N PHE A 162 9.58 13.00 5.01
CA PHE A 162 8.77 12.94 3.81
C PHE A 162 8.46 14.31 3.22
N LYS A 163 8.19 14.32 1.91
CA LYS A 163 7.61 15.45 1.17
C LYS A 163 6.41 14.98 0.37
N GLY A 164 5.45 15.85 0.10
CA GLY A 164 4.17 15.44 -0.47
C GLY A 164 3.25 16.61 -0.80
N THR A 165 1.99 16.30 -1.06
CA THR A 165 0.90 17.29 -1.10
C THR A 165 -0.27 16.88 -0.22
N ILE A 166 -1.04 17.86 0.21
CA ILE A 166 -2.31 17.70 0.92
C ILE A 166 -3.36 18.66 0.35
N SER A 167 -4.61 18.21 0.28
CA SER A 167 -5.77 19.05 -0.01
C SER A 167 -6.73 19.06 1.19
N CYS A 168 -7.38 20.21 1.42
CA CYS A 168 -8.32 20.49 2.52
C CYS A 168 -9.28 21.59 2.06
N ASP A 169 -10.58 21.29 1.97
CA ASP A 169 -11.53 22.16 1.27
C ASP A 169 -11.87 23.43 2.07
N SER A 170 -12.03 23.37 3.40
CA SER A 170 -12.32 24.58 4.21
C SER A 170 -11.16 25.59 4.23
N LEU A 171 -9.92 25.10 4.18
CA LEU A 171 -8.71 25.92 4.11
C LEU A 171 -8.41 26.40 2.68
N GLY A 172 -9.21 25.99 1.68
CA GLY A 172 -8.96 26.28 0.27
C GLY A 172 -7.69 25.64 -0.28
N TRP A 173 -7.18 24.59 0.38
CA TRP A 173 -5.94 23.92 0.01
C TRP A 173 -6.18 22.90 -1.10
N LYS A 174 -5.53 23.12 -2.24
CA LYS A 174 -5.51 22.18 -3.37
C LYS A 174 -4.07 21.81 -3.71
N ASP A 175 -3.73 20.54 -3.49
CA ASP A 175 -2.39 19.99 -3.72
C ASP A 175 -1.25 20.82 -3.11
N VAL A 176 -1.47 21.39 -1.92
CA VAL A 176 -0.51 22.25 -1.21
C VAL A 176 0.66 21.40 -0.72
N SER A 177 1.89 21.88 -0.94
CA SER A 177 3.13 21.22 -0.51
C SER A 177 3.13 20.95 1.00
N LEU A 178 3.37 19.69 1.36
CA LEU A 178 3.53 19.22 2.73
C LEU A 178 4.91 18.59 2.90
N SER A 179 5.56 18.81 4.04
CA SER A 179 6.76 18.09 4.44
C SER A 179 6.79 17.88 5.94
N GLY A 180 7.37 16.78 6.39
CA GLY A 180 7.48 16.50 7.82
C GLY A 180 8.32 15.27 8.13
N TRP A 181 8.23 14.85 9.37
CA TRP A 181 8.96 13.71 9.91
C TRP A 181 7.99 12.59 10.30
N LYS A 182 8.42 11.34 10.07
CA LYS A 182 7.82 10.18 10.70
C LYS A 182 8.20 10.22 12.18
N GLU A 183 7.20 10.11 13.04
CA GLU A 183 7.42 9.93 14.46
C GLU A 183 7.96 8.51 14.71
N VAL A 184 8.91 8.41 15.62
CA VAL A 184 9.50 7.11 16.00
C VAL A 184 8.89 6.73 17.35
N SER A 185 7.58 6.43 17.35
CA SER A 185 6.94 5.90 18.55
C SER A 185 7.47 4.49 18.82
N MET A 186 8.17 4.36 19.94
CA MET A 186 8.36 3.07 20.58
C MET A 186 7.00 2.68 21.20
N SER A 187 6.49 1.49 20.88
CA SER A 187 5.34 0.84 21.54
C SER A 187 3.94 1.49 21.44
N GLU A 188 3.39 1.66 20.22
CA GLU A 188 1.94 1.91 20.01
C GLU A 188 1.22 0.84 19.15
N ARG A 189 1.58 -0.44 19.29
CA ARG A 189 0.89 -1.55 18.59
C ARG A 189 -0.61 -1.66 18.95
N ASP A 190 -0.99 -1.16 20.13
CA ASP A 190 -2.31 -1.32 20.72
C ASP A 190 -3.21 -0.06 20.59
N VAL A 191 -2.75 0.99 19.89
CA VAL A 191 -3.61 2.17 19.64
C VAL A 191 -4.78 1.79 18.72
N ALA A 192 -6.00 2.03 19.23
CA ALA A 192 -7.22 1.80 18.49
C ALA A 192 -7.36 2.81 17.33
N PHE A 193 -7.02 2.36 16.12
CA PHE A 193 -7.34 3.12 14.92
C PHE A 193 -8.85 3.07 14.64
N VAL A 194 -9.48 4.23 14.66
CA VAL A 194 -10.89 4.46 14.31
C VAL A 194 -10.90 5.42 13.12
N TRP A 195 -11.57 5.06 12.01
CA TRP A 195 -11.60 5.88 10.79
C TRP A 195 -12.64 7.00 10.81
N LYS A 196 -13.53 7.02 11.81
CA LYS A 196 -14.57 8.04 11.99
C LYS A 196 -13.95 9.42 12.00
#